data_AF-A0A0L0NDX4-F1
#
_entry.id   AF-A0A0L0NDX4-F1
#
_cell.length_a   1.000
_cell.length_b   1.000
_cell.length_c   1.000
_cell.angle_alpha   90.00
_cell.angle_beta   90.00
_cell.angle_gamma   90.00
#
_symmetry.space_group_name_H-M   'P 1'
#
loop_
_entity.id
_entity.type
_entity.pdbx_description
1 polymer ?
#
loop_
_entity_poly.entity_id
_entity_poly.type
_entity_poly.pdbx_seq_one_letter_code
_entity_poly.pdbx_strand_id
1 'polypeptide(L)'
;MAASEVTQNGWHAVPLDAGRIFNGRPYINKPGPLLVSDIKFPSEDPVVAKVRDFAKEKLPRQTFSHSMRVYYYTTAIIKQQFPEHVADFSPSTLALTCLLHDIGTAPELISASRMSFEFYGGIKARELILGLGGPQDQADAVSEAIIRHQDLGVDGTITFLGQVIQLATIFDNVGEHPTVDNIAELLHKETREDVIRGFPREGWLGCFANTVRQEIRLKPWCHTTHIPDFASKIEGNTLMKPYE
;
A
#
# COMPACT_ATOMS: atom_id res chain seq x y z
N MET A 1 -19.75 6.04 -14.27
CA MET A 1 -18.38 5.66 -14.66
C MET A 1 -18.45 4.94 -15.99
N ALA A 2 -17.53 5.22 -16.90
CA ALA A 2 -17.38 4.40 -18.10
C ALA A 2 -16.90 2.99 -17.70
N ALA A 3 -17.26 1.96 -18.46
CA ALA A 3 -16.87 0.57 -18.16
C ALA A 3 -15.34 0.39 -18.05
N SER A 4 -14.55 1.23 -18.73
CA SER A 4 -13.09 1.26 -18.62
C SER A 4 -12.59 1.80 -17.29
N GLU A 5 -13.25 2.79 -16.69
CA GLU A 5 -12.84 3.37 -15.41
C GLU A 5 -13.02 2.37 -14.26
N VAL A 6 -14.09 1.55 -14.32
CA VAL A 6 -14.37 0.49 -13.34
C VAL A 6 -13.20 -0.47 -13.21
N THR A 7 -12.72 -1.02 -14.34
CA THR A 7 -11.60 -1.97 -14.33
C THR A 7 -10.26 -1.28 -14.07
N GLN A 8 -10.04 -0.10 -14.66
CA GLN A 8 -8.81 0.69 -14.48
C GLN A 8 -8.56 1.10 -13.04
N ASN A 9 -9.61 1.45 -12.30
CA ASN A 9 -9.50 1.91 -10.92
C ASN A 9 -9.67 0.77 -9.89
N GLY A 10 -9.77 -0.47 -10.34
CA GLY A 10 -9.78 -1.63 -9.45
C GLY A 10 -11.12 -1.85 -8.74
N TRP A 11 -12.22 -1.35 -9.28
CA TRP A 11 -13.59 -1.57 -8.78
C TRP A 11 -14.10 -2.99 -9.08
N HIS A 12 -13.27 -3.99 -8.80
CA HIS A 12 -13.63 -5.40 -8.80
C HIS A 12 -13.72 -5.87 -7.35
N ALA A 13 -14.86 -6.43 -6.95
CA ALA A 13 -15.05 -6.93 -5.61
C ALA A 13 -14.29 -8.25 -5.43
N VAL A 14 -13.39 -8.30 -4.45
CA VAL A 14 -12.67 -9.52 -4.03
C VAL A 14 -12.91 -9.79 -2.55
N PRO A 15 -12.76 -11.03 -2.07
CA PRO A 15 -12.85 -11.33 -0.64
C PRO A 15 -11.89 -10.46 0.17
N LEU A 16 -12.36 -9.88 1.28
CA LEU A 16 -11.48 -9.16 2.22
C LEU A 16 -10.46 -10.11 2.88
N ASP A 17 -10.91 -11.33 3.16
CA ASP A 17 -10.04 -12.41 3.62
C ASP A 17 -9.13 -12.89 2.48
N ALA A 18 -7.90 -12.39 2.47
CA ALA A 18 -6.90 -12.78 1.47
C ALA A 18 -6.63 -14.30 1.45
N GLY A 19 -6.79 -15.00 2.57
CA GLY A 19 -6.66 -16.46 2.64
C GLY A 19 -7.62 -17.20 1.71
N ARG A 20 -8.82 -16.64 1.47
CA ARG A 20 -9.80 -17.18 0.51
C ARG A 20 -9.39 -16.98 -0.94
N ILE A 21 -8.57 -15.96 -1.22
CA ILE A 21 -8.03 -15.71 -2.56
C ILE A 21 -6.96 -16.74 -2.90
N PHE A 22 -6.08 -17.04 -1.94
CA PHE A 22 -4.97 -17.97 -2.15
C PHE A 22 -5.31 -19.44 -1.83
N ASN A 23 -6.51 -19.73 -1.31
CA ASN A 23 -6.98 -21.08 -0.98
C ASN A 23 -5.99 -21.85 -0.08
N GLY A 24 -5.49 -21.20 0.97
CA GLY A 24 -4.54 -21.80 1.94
C GLY A 24 -3.12 -22.02 1.39
N ARG A 25 -2.77 -21.39 0.28
CA ARG A 25 -1.41 -21.37 -0.28
C ARG A 25 -0.77 -19.99 -0.08
N PRO A 26 0.56 -19.88 -0.14
CA PRO A 26 1.24 -18.58 -0.12
C PRO A 26 1.06 -17.77 -1.41
N TYR A 27 0.71 -18.43 -2.53
CA TYR A 27 0.56 -17.82 -3.85
C TYR A 27 -0.41 -18.63 -4.73
N ILE A 28 -0.98 -17.98 -5.76
CA ILE A 28 -1.77 -18.63 -6.82
C ILE A 28 -0.80 -19.22 -7.85
N ASN A 29 0.13 -18.40 -8.32
CA ASN A 29 1.16 -18.77 -9.29
C ASN A 29 2.54 -18.61 -8.64
N LYS A 30 3.44 -19.57 -8.83
CA LYS A 30 4.78 -19.52 -8.26
C LYS A 30 5.52 -18.25 -8.77
N PRO A 31 5.93 -17.33 -7.89
CA PRO A 31 6.54 -16.08 -8.34
C PRO A 31 7.96 -16.29 -8.87
N GLY A 32 8.29 -15.58 -9.94
CA GLY A 32 9.63 -15.47 -10.50
C GLY A 32 10.27 -14.11 -10.20
N PRO A 33 11.57 -13.94 -10.47
CA PRO A 33 12.22 -12.64 -10.34
C PRO A 33 11.57 -11.61 -11.28
N LEU A 34 11.32 -10.41 -10.76
CA LEU A 34 10.84 -9.25 -11.49
C LEU A 34 11.52 -8.02 -10.89
N LEU A 35 12.43 -7.41 -11.65
CA LEU A 35 13.30 -6.33 -11.16
C LEU A 35 12.62 -4.97 -11.31
N VAL A 36 13.16 -3.96 -10.64
CA VAL A 36 12.73 -2.56 -10.78
C VAL A 36 12.82 -2.12 -12.24
N SER A 37 13.80 -2.59 -13.00
CA SER A 37 13.96 -2.30 -14.44
C SER A 37 12.83 -2.87 -15.31
N ASP A 38 12.13 -3.91 -14.85
CA ASP A 38 11.04 -4.58 -15.57
C ASP A 38 9.68 -3.91 -15.32
N ILE A 39 9.64 -2.94 -14.41
CA ILE A 39 8.43 -2.23 -13.99
C ILE A 39 8.61 -0.74 -14.28
N LYS A 40 7.85 -0.25 -15.26
CA LYS A 40 7.77 1.18 -15.54
C LYS A 40 6.93 1.87 -14.47
N PHE A 41 7.50 2.88 -13.81
CA PHE A 41 6.75 3.82 -12.99
C PHE A 41 6.11 4.89 -13.90
N PRO A 42 4.82 5.24 -13.74
CA PRO A 42 4.10 6.13 -14.65
C PRO A 42 4.42 7.61 -14.37
N SER A 43 5.69 7.99 -14.47
CA SER A 43 6.14 9.36 -14.22
C SER A 43 5.73 10.34 -15.34
N GLU A 44 5.30 9.83 -16.49
CA GLU A 44 4.73 10.62 -17.58
C GLU A 44 3.34 11.17 -17.28
N ASP A 45 2.62 10.58 -16.32
CA ASP A 45 1.32 11.08 -15.88
C ASP A 45 1.52 12.36 -15.05
N PRO A 46 0.98 13.51 -15.47
CA PRO A 46 1.22 14.79 -14.79
C PRO A 46 0.70 14.84 -13.35
N VAL A 47 -0.37 14.10 -13.02
CA VAL A 47 -0.91 14.04 -11.66
C VAL A 47 0.01 13.18 -10.79
N VAL A 48 0.43 12.02 -11.30
CA VAL A 48 1.40 11.15 -10.59
C VAL A 48 2.70 11.88 -10.33
N ALA A 49 3.24 12.61 -11.30
CA ALA A 49 4.49 13.35 -11.14
C ALA A 49 4.40 14.38 -10.00
N LYS A 50 3.31 15.18 -9.97
CA LYS A 50 3.07 16.17 -8.91
C LYS A 50 2.83 15.52 -7.55
N VAL A 51 2.07 14.43 -7.49
CA VAL A 51 1.81 13.68 -6.25
C VAL A 51 3.08 13.05 -5.71
N ARG A 52 3.95 12.51 -6.57
CA ARG A 52 5.24 11.97 -6.16
C ARG A 52 6.11 13.05 -5.53
N ASP A 53 6.20 14.21 -6.16
CA ASP A 53 7.00 15.33 -5.64
C ASP A 53 6.43 15.84 -4.31
N PHE A 54 5.10 15.96 -4.20
CA PHE A 54 4.41 16.30 -2.95
C PHE A 54 4.66 15.27 -1.83
N ALA A 55 4.51 13.97 -2.13
CA ALA A 55 4.75 12.90 -1.15
C ALA A 55 6.21 12.90 -0.67
N LYS A 56 7.17 13.10 -1.59
CA LYS A 56 8.60 13.20 -1.26
C LYS A 56 8.93 14.41 -0.39
N GLU A 57 8.20 15.52 -0.56
CA GLU A 57 8.35 16.71 0.28
C GLU A 57 7.75 16.53 1.67
N LYS A 58 6.56 15.90 1.76
CA LYS A 58 5.76 15.85 2.99
C LYS A 58 6.09 14.66 3.90
N LEU A 59 6.54 13.54 3.35
CA LEU A 59 6.80 12.33 4.09
C LEU A 59 8.27 12.25 4.54
N PRO A 60 8.54 11.62 5.71
CA PRO A 60 9.88 11.16 6.02
C PRO A 60 10.45 10.29 4.90
N ARG A 61 11.78 10.33 4.72
CA ARG A 61 12.45 9.61 3.62
C ARG A 61 12.15 8.11 3.62
N GLN A 62 12.11 7.50 4.81
CA GLN A 62 11.78 6.09 4.98
C GLN A 62 10.35 5.76 4.51
N THR A 63 9.38 6.63 4.85
CA THR A 63 7.97 6.47 4.44
C THR A 63 7.81 6.66 2.94
N PHE A 64 8.49 7.65 2.34
CA PHE A 64 8.48 7.80 0.88
C PHE A 64 9.11 6.57 0.18
N SER A 65 10.26 6.09 0.66
CA SER A 65 10.87 4.86 0.15
C SER A 65 9.96 3.64 0.32
N HIS A 66 9.25 3.53 1.44
CA HIS A 66 8.21 2.50 1.66
C HIS A 66 7.11 2.58 0.61
N SER A 67 6.51 3.75 0.38
CA SER A 67 5.53 3.96 -0.68
C SER A 67 6.02 3.52 -2.05
N MET A 68 7.28 3.79 -2.38
CA MET A 68 7.89 3.30 -3.63
C MET A 68 8.03 1.78 -3.63
N ARG A 69 8.54 1.16 -2.56
CA ARG A 69 8.60 -0.31 -2.45
C ARG A 69 7.23 -0.96 -2.61
N VAL A 70 6.21 -0.41 -1.95
CA VAL A 70 4.81 -0.86 -2.07
C VAL A 70 4.36 -0.80 -3.53
N TYR A 71 4.64 0.27 -4.28
CA TYR A 71 4.30 0.30 -5.71
C TYR A 71 4.90 -0.87 -6.51
N TYR A 72 6.19 -1.15 -6.34
CA TYR A 72 6.86 -2.24 -7.06
C TYR A 72 6.38 -3.63 -6.60
N TYR A 73 6.18 -3.82 -5.29
CA TYR A 73 5.62 -5.05 -4.74
C TYR A 73 4.20 -5.30 -5.21
N THR A 74 3.33 -4.30 -5.16
CA THR A 74 1.96 -4.42 -5.65
C THR A 74 1.94 -4.71 -7.15
N THR A 75 2.79 -4.05 -7.95
CA THR A 75 2.88 -4.32 -9.39
C THR A 75 3.33 -5.76 -9.68
N ALA A 76 4.30 -6.28 -8.92
CA ALA A 76 4.75 -7.66 -9.04
C ALA A 76 3.66 -8.66 -8.63
N ILE A 77 2.93 -8.39 -7.53
CA ILE A 77 1.78 -9.18 -7.08
C ILE A 77 0.71 -9.23 -8.16
N ILE A 78 0.30 -8.09 -8.72
CA ILE A 78 -0.71 -8.04 -9.79
C ILE A 78 -0.24 -8.85 -11.00
N LYS A 79 0.98 -8.60 -11.50
CA LYS A 79 1.51 -9.27 -12.69
C LYS A 79 1.60 -10.79 -12.57
N GLN A 80 1.96 -11.29 -11.39
CA GLN A 80 2.25 -12.72 -11.21
C GLN A 80 1.07 -13.49 -10.60
N GLN A 81 0.30 -12.89 -9.69
CA GLN A 81 -0.81 -13.57 -9.02
C GLN A 81 -2.15 -13.35 -9.71
N PHE A 82 -2.29 -12.22 -10.41
CA PHE A 82 -3.55 -11.75 -11.01
C PHE A 82 -3.37 -11.28 -12.46
N PRO A 83 -2.76 -12.10 -13.35
CA PRO A 83 -2.42 -11.69 -14.72
C PRO A 83 -3.63 -11.20 -15.54
N GLU A 84 -4.83 -11.69 -15.24
CA GLU A 84 -6.10 -11.30 -15.85
C GLU A 84 -6.45 -9.83 -15.63
N HIS A 85 -5.92 -9.19 -14.58
CA HIS A 85 -6.17 -7.79 -14.28
C HIS A 85 -5.13 -6.83 -14.90
N VAL A 86 -3.98 -7.34 -15.36
CA VAL A 86 -2.82 -6.51 -15.77
C VAL A 86 -3.13 -5.57 -16.92
N ALA A 87 -3.89 -6.04 -17.92
CA ALA A 87 -4.13 -5.28 -19.15
C ALA A 87 -4.98 -4.02 -18.91
N ASP A 88 -5.92 -4.11 -17.97
CA ASP A 88 -6.90 -3.06 -17.73
C ASP A 88 -6.56 -2.19 -16.52
N PHE A 89 -5.77 -2.68 -15.57
CA PHE A 89 -5.49 -1.96 -14.32
C PHE A 89 -4.55 -0.77 -14.55
N SER A 90 -4.93 0.41 -14.04
CA SER A 90 -4.20 1.66 -14.25
C SER A 90 -2.93 1.73 -13.38
N PRO A 91 -1.73 1.79 -13.98
CA PRO A 91 -0.50 2.02 -13.23
C PRO A 91 -0.51 3.37 -12.51
N SER A 92 -1.15 4.40 -13.08
CA SER A 92 -1.29 5.71 -12.45
C SER A 92 -2.12 5.64 -11.18
N THR A 93 -3.28 4.96 -11.21
CA THR A 93 -4.13 4.80 -10.02
C THR A 93 -3.39 4.05 -8.91
N LEU A 94 -2.63 3.01 -9.27
CA LEU A 94 -1.76 2.31 -8.32
C LEU A 94 -0.70 3.22 -7.74
N ALA A 95 0.03 3.97 -8.57
CA ALA A 95 1.08 4.88 -8.13
C ALA A 95 0.55 5.94 -7.17
N LEU A 96 -0.59 6.57 -7.49
CA LEU A 96 -1.24 7.54 -6.61
C LEU A 96 -1.60 6.94 -5.26
N THR A 97 -2.16 5.73 -5.25
CA THR A 97 -2.52 5.03 -4.02
C THR A 97 -1.29 4.74 -3.16
N CYS A 98 -0.23 4.15 -3.75
CA CYS A 98 0.98 3.80 -3.01
C CYS A 98 1.71 5.04 -2.46
N LEU A 99 1.81 6.11 -3.24
CA LEU A 99 2.43 7.38 -2.83
C LEU A 99 1.69 8.07 -1.68
N LEU A 100 0.37 7.87 -1.57
CA LEU A 100 -0.48 8.62 -0.66
C LEU A 100 -1.04 7.80 0.50
N HIS A 101 -0.92 6.47 0.52
CA HIS A 101 -1.56 5.65 1.57
C HIS A 101 -1.14 6.02 3.00
N ASP A 102 0.11 6.44 3.17
CA ASP A 102 0.67 6.90 4.43
C ASP A 102 0.66 8.43 4.58
N ILE A 103 0.01 9.19 3.68
CA ILE A 103 0.07 10.67 3.74
C ILE A 103 -0.47 11.23 5.05
N GLY A 104 -1.44 10.55 5.67
CA GLY A 104 -1.97 10.91 6.98
C GLY A 104 -0.93 10.87 8.11
N THR A 105 0.20 10.18 7.91
CA THR A 105 1.30 10.08 8.87
C THR A 105 2.28 11.25 8.80
N ALA A 106 2.19 12.10 7.76
CA ALA A 106 3.08 13.25 7.60
C ALA A 106 3.07 14.12 8.89
N PRO A 107 4.22 14.67 9.33
CA PRO A 107 4.32 15.38 10.61
C PRO A 107 3.27 16.48 10.80
N GLU A 108 2.95 17.20 9.72
CA GLU A 108 1.93 18.26 9.71
C GLU A 108 0.49 17.71 9.74
N LEU A 109 0.25 16.52 9.18
CA LEU A 109 -1.09 15.97 9.00
C LEU A 109 -1.55 15.08 10.17
N ILE A 110 -0.62 14.34 10.78
CA ILE A 110 -0.95 13.40 11.86
C ILE A 110 -1.56 14.10 13.09
N SER A 111 -1.22 15.38 13.30
CA SER A 111 -1.75 16.20 14.40
C SER A 111 -2.80 17.23 13.96
N ALA A 112 -3.02 17.41 12.64
CA ALA A 112 -3.99 18.38 12.10
C ALA A 112 -5.45 17.91 12.21
N SER A 113 -5.69 16.64 12.53
CA SER A 113 -7.03 16.08 12.66
C SER A 113 -7.10 15.11 13.85
N ARG A 114 -8.30 14.97 14.42
CA ARG A 114 -8.63 13.95 15.44
C ARG A 114 -9.05 12.62 14.82
N MET A 115 -9.18 12.54 13.50
CA MET A 115 -9.50 11.32 12.76
C MET A 115 -8.27 10.42 12.67
N SER A 116 -8.48 9.10 12.58
CA SER A 116 -7.43 8.12 12.27
C SER A 116 -6.67 8.52 11.00
N PHE A 117 -5.36 8.28 10.97
CA PHE A 117 -4.52 8.72 9.85
C PHE A 117 -4.94 8.12 8.50
N GLU A 118 -5.47 6.90 8.48
CA GLU A 118 -5.97 6.22 7.27
C GLU A 118 -7.16 6.99 6.69
N PHE A 119 -8.07 7.44 7.57
CA PHE A 119 -9.27 8.16 7.18
C PHE A 119 -8.95 9.56 6.68
N TYR A 120 -8.17 10.30 7.46
CA TYR A 120 -7.77 11.65 7.09
C TYR A 120 -6.84 11.65 5.88
N GLY A 121 -5.96 10.65 5.78
CA GLY A 121 -5.09 10.42 4.64
C GLY A 121 -5.88 10.18 3.35
N GLY A 122 -6.89 9.31 3.37
CA GLY A 122 -7.76 9.07 2.21
C GLY A 122 -8.49 10.33 1.77
N ILE A 123 -9.06 11.09 2.70
CA ILE A 123 -9.71 12.39 2.41
C ILE A 123 -8.71 13.36 1.75
N LYS A 124 -7.49 13.49 2.31
CA LYS A 124 -6.46 14.38 1.77
C LYS A 124 -5.95 13.93 0.40
N ALA A 125 -5.81 12.64 0.19
CA ALA A 125 -5.44 12.07 -1.10
C ALA A 125 -6.49 12.41 -2.16
N ARG A 126 -7.77 12.23 -1.83
CA ARG A 126 -8.89 12.58 -2.71
C ARG A 126 -8.90 14.06 -3.09
N GLU A 127 -8.81 14.94 -2.09
CA GLU A 127 -8.75 16.39 -2.28
C GLU A 127 -7.58 16.80 -3.18
N LEU A 128 -6.39 16.22 -2.95
CA LEU A 128 -5.19 16.51 -3.73
C LEU A 128 -5.35 16.08 -5.19
N ILE A 129 -5.80 14.85 -5.45
CA ILE A 129 -5.96 14.33 -6.81
C ILE A 129 -6.96 15.18 -7.60
N LEU A 130 -8.12 15.49 -7.01
CA LEU A 130 -9.11 16.37 -7.62
C LEU A 130 -8.56 17.77 -7.88
N GLY A 131 -7.87 18.37 -6.91
CA GLY A 131 -7.26 19.70 -7.04
C GLY A 131 -6.17 19.78 -8.11
N LEU A 132 -5.52 18.65 -8.41
CA LEU A 132 -4.53 18.52 -9.49
C LEU A 132 -5.16 18.23 -10.86
N GLY A 133 -6.49 18.12 -10.94
CA GLY A 133 -7.23 17.84 -12.17
C GLY A 133 -7.38 16.35 -12.49
N GLY A 134 -7.13 15.47 -11.52
CA GLY A 134 -7.36 14.03 -11.66
C GLY A 134 -8.86 13.69 -11.76
N PRO A 135 -9.24 12.59 -12.46
CA PRO A 135 -10.63 12.16 -12.56
C PRO A 135 -11.24 11.84 -11.20
N GLN A 136 -12.53 12.13 -11.04
CA GLN A 136 -13.24 11.87 -9.78
C GLN A 136 -13.21 10.39 -9.39
N ASP A 137 -13.47 9.49 -10.33
CA ASP A 137 -13.52 8.06 -10.04
C ASP A 137 -12.16 7.50 -9.57
N GLN A 138 -11.07 7.99 -10.16
CA GLN A 138 -9.71 7.65 -9.72
C GLN A 138 -9.45 8.18 -8.31
N ALA A 139 -9.84 9.42 -8.01
CA ALA A 139 -9.70 9.99 -6.67
C ALA A 139 -10.52 9.22 -5.63
N ASP A 140 -11.73 8.79 -5.99
CA ASP A 140 -12.61 7.97 -5.15
C ASP A 140 -11.98 6.59 -4.88
N ALA A 141 -11.44 5.93 -5.91
CA ALA A 141 -10.79 4.62 -5.76
C ALA A 141 -9.53 4.66 -4.90
N VAL A 142 -8.70 5.69 -5.10
CA VAL A 142 -7.52 5.95 -4.25
C VAL A 142 -7.96 6.18 -2.81
N SER A 143 -8.97 7.02 -2.59
CA SER A 143 -9.49 7.30 -1.24
C SER A 143 -10.00 6.04 -0.54
N GLU A 144 -10.80 5.22 -1.21
CA GLU A 144 -11.35 3.98 -0.67
C GLU A 144 -10.23 3.01 -0.27
N ALA A 145 -9.26 2.80 -1.16
CA ALA A 145 -8.12 1.92 -0.89
C ALA A 145 -7.26 2.40 0.28
N ILE A 146 -7.02 3.71 0.39
CA ILE A 146 -6.26 4.29 1.51
C ILE A 146 -7.04 4.19 2.81
N ILE A 147 -8.33 4.46 2.83
CA ILE A 147 -9.15 4.36 4.06
C ILE A 147 -9.08 2.94 4.64
N ARG A 148 -9.04 1.93 3.78
CA ARG A 148 -9.11 0.51 4.16
C ARG A 148 -7.75 -0.21 4.17
N HIS A 149 -6.63 0.46 3.96
CA HIS A 149 -5.35 -0.25 3.81
C HIS A 149 -4.85 -0.95 5.09
N GLN A 150 -5.40 -0.63 6.27
CA GLN A 150 -5.14 -1.32 7.54
C GLN A 150 -6.30 -2.23 8.01
N ASP A 151 -7.38 -2.30 7.24
CA ASP A 151 -8.58 -3.09 7.54
C ASP A 151 -8.38 -4.58 7.17
N LEU A 152 -7.53 -5.29 7.91
CA LEU A 152 -7.22 -6.72 7.67
C LEU A 152 -8.30 -7.66 8.25
N GLY A 153 -9.57 -7.39 7.92
CA GLY A 153 -10.71 -8.19 8.33
C GLY A 153 -10.84 -9.53 7.58
N VAL A 154 -11.82 -10.35 7.99
CA VAL A 154 -12.06 -11.69 7.39
C VAL A 154 -13.44 -11.86 6.75
N ASP A 155 -14.33 -10.87 6.90
CA ASP A 155 -15.71 -10.92 6.42
C ASP A 155 -15.98 -9.83 5.39
N GLY A 156 -16.80 -10.16 4.38
CA GLY A 156 -17.18 -9.24 3.31
C GLY A 156 -16.18 -9.15 2.16
N THR A 157 -16.23 -8.02 1.44
CA THR A 157 -15.42 -7.76 0.24
C THR A 157 -14.69 -6.42 0.32
N ILE A 158 -13.70 -6.27 -0.54
CA ILE A 158 -12.93 -5.05 -0.77
C ILE A 158 -12.72 -4.87 -2.27
N THR A 159 -12.31 -3.66 -2.69
CA THR A 159 -11.85 -3.43 -4.06
C THR A 159 -10.57 -4.21 -4.33
N PHE A 160 -10.36 -4.63 -5.57
CA PHE A 160 -9.13 -5.29 -5.99
C PHE A 160 -7.91 -4.41 -5.68
N LEU A 161 -8.00 -3.10 -5.96
CA LEU A 161 -6.96 -2.12 -5.60
C LEU A 161 -6.67 -2.13 -4.09
N GLY A 162 -7.70 -2.10 -3.24
CA GLY A 162 -7.52 -2.16 -1.78
C GLY A 162 -6.84 -3.44 -1.33
N GLN A 163 -7.26 -4.60 -1.86
CA GLN A 163 -6.69 -5.89 -1.50
C GLN A 163 -5.20 -6.00 -1.82
N VAL A 164 -4.79 -5.60 -3.03
CA VAL A 164 -3.38 -5.69 -3.44
C VAL A 164 -2.50 -4.69 -2.68
N ILE A 165 -3.06 -3.55 -2.25
CA ILE A 165 -2.39 -2.59 -1.37
C ILE A 165 -2.21 -3.18 0.04
N GLN A 166 -3.23 -3.84 0.61
CA GLN A 166 -3.10 -4.51 1.91
C GLN A 166 -2.00 -5.58 1.88
N LEU A 167 -1.97 -6.41 0.83
CA LEU A 167 -0.95 -7.45 0.66
C LEU A 167 0.48 -6.89 0.59
N ALA A 168 0.69 -5.81 -0.17
CA ALA A 168 2.01 -5.22 -0.31
C ALA A 168 2.48 -4.46 0.94
N THR A 169 1.58 -3.72 1.59
CA THR A 169 1.90 -2.97 2.81
C THR A 169 2.23 -3.90 3.96
N ILE A 170 1.43 -4.95 4.19
CA ILE A 170 1.69 -5.91 5.27
C ILE A 170 2.95 -6.75 5.01
N PHE A 171 3.24 -7.09 3.74
CA PHE A 171 4.51 -7.72 3.35
C PHE A 171 5.73 -6.87 3.73
N ASP A 172 5.71 -5.56 3.47
CA ASP A 172 6.85 -4.68 3.77
C ASP A 172 6.95 -4.27 5.26
N ASN A 173 5.82 -4.22 5.96
CA ASN A 173 5.73 -3.74 7.34
C ASN A 173 5.91 -4.86 8.38
N VAL A 174 5.23 -6.00 8.20
CA VAL A 174 5.20 -7.08 9.20
C VAL A 174 5.80 -8.38 8.68
N GLY A 175 5.67 -8.68 7.37
CA GLY A 175 6.18 -9.92 6.79
C GLY A 175 5.38 -11.17 7.19
N GLU A 176 4.21 -10.99 7.80
CA GLU A 176 3.26 -12.03 8.21
C GLU A 176 1.83 -11.54 7.95
N HIS A 177 0.89 -12.45 7.70
CA HIS A 177 -0.51 -12.12 7.41
C HIS A 177 -1.45 -12.96 8.28
N PRO A 178 -2.58 -12.41 8.77
CA PRO A 178 -3.51 -13.16 9.64
C PRO A 178 -4.08 -14.44 9.02
N THR A 179 -4.31 -14.45 7.71
CA THR A 179 -4.95 -15.57 6.99
C THR A 179 -4.17 -16.10 5.78
N VAL A 180 -2.96 -15.58 5.51
CA VAL A 180 -2.12 -16.02 4.39
C VAL A 180 -0.82 -16.57 4.96
N ASP A 181 -0.71 -17.89 4.96
CA ASP A 181 0.48 -18.59 5.42
C ASP A 181 1.67 -18.27 4.52
N ASN A 182 2.86 -18.14 5.12
CA ASN A 182 4.12 -17.91 4.42
C ASN A 182 4.07 -16.77 3.37
N ILE A 183 3.45 -15.63 3.71
CA ILE A 183 3.39 -14.45 2.81
C ILE A 183 4.76 -14.00 2.28
N ALA A 184 5.86 -14.34 2.96
CA ALA A 184 7.22 -14.16 2.46
C ALA A 184 7.47 -14.79 1.08
N GLU A 185 6.74 -15.85 0.72
CA GLU A 185 6.81 -16.54 -0.57
C GLU A 185 5.93 -15.90 -1.65
N LEU A 186 5.10 -14.90 -1.32
CA LEU A 186 4.25 -14.19 -2.28
C LEU A 186 5.07 -13.44 -3.36
N LEU A 187 6.29 -13.05 -3.02
CA LEU A 187 7.24 -12.37 -3.90
C LEU A 187 8.57 -13.12 -3.93
N HIS A 188 9.18 -13.19 -5.12
CA HIS A 188 10.50 -13.79 -5.26
C HIS A 188 11.54 -12.98 -4.49
N LYS A 189 12.53 -13.65 -3.88
CA LYS A 189 13.58 -13.02 -3.08
C LYS A 189 14.34 -11.94 -3.86
N GLU A 190 14.69 -12.22 -5.12
CA GLU A 190 15.41 -11.25 -5.97
C GLU A 190 14.58 -9.99 -6.24
N THR A 191 13.27 -10.11 -6.45
CA THR A 191 12.34 -8.97 -6.56
C THR A 191 12.40 -8.11 -5.29
N ARG A 192 12.32 -8.76 -4.12
CA ARG A 192 12.41 -8.05 -2.83
C ARG A 192 13.73 -7.29 -2.69
N GLU A 193 14.84 -7.96 -2.92
CA GLU A 193 16.19 -7.40 -2.74
C GLU A 193 16.51 -6.29 -3.75
N ASP A 194 16.07 -6.43 -5.00
CA ASP A 194 16.25 -5.41 -6.03
C ASP A 194 15.42 -4.16 -5.74
N VAL A 195 14.16 -4.33 -5.32
CA VAL A 195 13.30 -3.21 -4.91
C VAL A 195 13.87 -2.48 -3.68
N ILE A 196 14.38 -3.21 -2.68
CA ILE A 196 15.05 -2.59 -1.51
C ILE A 196 16.32 -1.84 -1.94
N ARG A 197 17.09 -2.37 -2.89
CA ARG A 197 18.28 -1.70 -3.41
C ARG A 197 17.93 -0.39 -4.11
N GLY A 198 16.83 -0.36 -4.87
CA GLY A 198 16.31 0.85 -5.50
C GLY A 198 15.70 1.85 -4.51
N PHE A 199 15.06 1.36 -3.45
CA PHE A 199 14.35 2.15 -2.45
C PHE A 199 14.69 1.67 -1.02
N PRO A 200 15.86 2.07 -0.48
CA PRO A 200 16.38 1.59 0.80
C PRO A 200 15.41 1.78 1.97
N ARG A 201 15.47 0.85 2.95
CA ARG A 201 14.57 0.82 4.11
C ARG A 201 14.97 1.80 5.20
N GLU A 202 16.25 1.84 5.55
CA GLU A 202 16.85 2.89 6.39
C GLU A 202 16.20 3.02 7.76
N GLY A 203 16.06 1.89 8.44
CA GLY A 203 15.37 1.78 9.72
C GLY A 203 13.84 1.91 9.61
N TRP A 204 13.25 1.50 8.49
CA TRP A 204 11.80 1.57 8.24
C TRP A 204 10.98 0.95 9.38
N LEU A 205 11.37 -0.21 9.93
CA LEU A 205 10.58 -0.86 10.99
C LEU A 205 10.48 0.03 12.23
N GLY A 206 11.60 0.61 12.66
CA GLY A 206 11.61 1.55 13.79
C GLY A 206 10.87 2.85 13.48
N CYS A 207 11.01 3.37 12.26
CA CYS A 207 10.30 4.55 11.80
C CYS A 207 8.78 4.36 11.88
N PHE A 208 8.26 3.29 11.29
CA PHE A 208 6.83 3.04 11.23
C PHE A 208 6.24 2.63 12.59
N ALA A 209 6.95 1.82 13.38
CA ALA A 209 6.51 1.48 14.74
C ALA A 209 6.39 2.74 15.62
N ASN A 210 7.29 3.72 15.46
CA ASN A 210 7.19 5.00 16.17
C ASN A 210 6.01 5.84 15.68
N THR A 211 5.73 5.85 14.37
CA THR A 211 4.53 6.50 13.81
C THR A 211 3.25 5.90 14.38
N VAL A 212 3.15 4.56 14.46
CA VAL A 212 2.00 3.87 15.07
C VAL A 212 1.82 4.27 16.54
N ARG A 213 2.90 4.29 17.33
CA ARG A 213 2.84 4.75 18.73
C ARG A 213 2.43 6.21 18.84
N GLN A 214 2.91 7.06 17.94
CA GLN A 214 2.56 8.48 17.88
C GLN A 214 1.07 8.67 17.55
N GLU A 215 0.56 7.94 16.56
CA GLU A 215 -0.87 7.95 16.18
C GLU A 215 -1.73 7.62 17.40
N ILE A 216 -1.46 6.50 18.06
CA ILE A 216 -2.21 6.04 19.24
C ILE A 216 -2.13 7.06 20.39
N ARG A 217 -0.94 7.66 20.62
CA ARG A 217 -0.78 8.68 21.66
C ARG A 217 -1.61 9.94 21.38
N LEU A 218 -1.64 10.41 20.12
CA LEU A 218 -2.38 11.61 19.74
C LEU A 218 -3.88 11.35 19.63
N LYS A 219 -4.25 10.14 19.21
CA LYS A 219 -5.60 9.71 18.86
C LYS A 219 -5.85 8.31 19.45
N PRO A 220 -6.08 8.19 20.77
CA PRO A 220 -6.27 6.89 21.42
C PRO A 220 -7.54 6.13 20.98
N TRP A 221 -8.40 6.77 20.19
CA TRP A 221 -9.58 6.20 19.54
C TRP A 221 -9.36 5.90 18.05
N CYS A 222 -8.13 5.99 17.54
CA CYS A 222 -7.84 5.77 16.13
C CYS A 222 -8.09 4.31 15.73
N HIS A 223 -8.37 4.12 14.44
CA HIS A 223 -8.58 2.81 13.83
C HIS A 223 -7.35 1.90 13.99
N THR A 224 -6.12 2.44 13.98
CA THR A 224 -4.88 1.68 14.20
C THR A 224 -4.89 0.85 15.49
N THR A 225 -5.63 1.26 16.53
CA THR A 225 -5.80 0.45 17.76
C THR A 225 -6.52 -0.88 17.53
N HIS A 226 -7.21 -1.04 16.41
CA HIS A 226 -7.87 -2.28 16.01
C HIS A 226 -6.87 -3.39 15.65
N ILE A 227 -5.60 -3.05 15.38
CA ILE A 227 -4.52 -4.02 15.15
C ILE A 227 -3.77 -4.25 16.47
N PRO A 228 -3.95 -5.39 17.16
CA PRO A 228 -3.29 -5.62 18.44
C PRO A 228 -1.78 -5.72 18.28
N ASP A 229 -1.05 -5.07 19.20
CA ASP A 229 0.42 -5.06 19.30
C ASP A 229 1.13 -4.64 17.99
N PHE A 230 0.51 -3.77 17.20
CA PHE A 230 0.97 -3.50 15.84
C PHE A 230 2.42 -3.01 15.76
N ALA A 231 2.82 -2.06 16.63
CA ALA A 231 4.20 -1.58 16.68
C ALA A 231 5.21 -2.71 16.96
N SER A 232 4.87 -3.63 17.87
CA SER A 232 5.70 -4.79 18.21
C SER A 232 5.79 -5.79 17.04
N LYS A 233 4.68 -5.99 16.32
CA LYS A 233 4.66 -6.83 15.11
C LYS A 233 5.55 -6.27 14.01
N ILE A 234 5.53 -4.96 13.79
CA ILE A 234 6.41 -4.28 12.84
C ILE A 234 7.88 -4.50 13.23
N GLU A 235 8.26 -4.21 14.48
CA GLU A 235 9.64 -4.41 14.97
C GLU A 235 10.08 -5.88 14.97
N GLY A 236 9.11 -6.81 15.04
CA GLY A 236 9.28 -8.24 14.96
C GLY A 236 9.46 -8.81 13.55
N ASN A 237 9.35 -8.00 12.49
CA ASN A 237 9.40 -8.43 11.10
C ASN A 237 10.76 -9.08 10.74
N THR A 238 10.86 -10.40 10.88
CA THR A 238 12.09 -11.15 10.60
C THR A 238 12.43 -11.22 9.11
N LEU A 239 11.43 -11.11 8.24
CA LEU A 239 11.61 -11.11 6.78
C LEU A 239 12.43 -9.90 6.32
N MET A 240 12.14 -8.74 6.91
CA MET A 240 12.71 -7.47 6.48
C MET A 240 13.88 -6.97 7.35
N LYS A 241 14.01 -7.46 8.59
CA LYS A 241 15.08 -7.09 9.53
C LYS A 241 16.51 -7.15 8.97
N PRO A 242 16.89 -8.11 8.09
CA PRO A 242 18.23 -8.13 7.50
C PRO A 242 18.54 -6.95 6.56
N TYR A 243 17.54 -6.13 6.21
CA TYR A 243 17.63 -5.07 5.21
C TYR A 243 17.41 -3.66 5.78
N GLU A 244 17.37 -3.53 7.11
CA GLU A 244 17.16 -2.25 7.81
C GLU A 244 18.33 -1.26 7.69
#